data_AF-A0A3D4W2I1-F1
#
_entry.id   AF-A0A3D4W2I1-F1
#
_cell.length_a   1.000
_cell.length_b   1.000
_cell.length_c   1.000
_cell.angle_alpha   90.00
_cell.angle_beta   90.00
_cell.angle_gamma   90.00
#
_symmetry.space_group_name_H-M   'P 1'
#
loop_
_entity.id
_entity.type
_entity.pdbx_description
1 polymer ?
#
loop_
_entity_poly.entity_id
_entity_poly.type
_entity_poly.pdbx_seq_one_letter_code
_entity_poly.pdbx_strand_id
1 'polypeptide(L)'
;VISISVLTTLVWLLLGREFGYALARGISVLVISCPCALGLATPVAIMVGNGLGARNGILFKTAASLEAAGRTQIVALDKTGTITSGEPRVTDILPAEGVSESELLTLAASLEQKSEHPLAKAVLAYAETETIACPDVTDFAALPGNGLSARLDGMEIYGGNAEFIAAKASVPAELQAEAARLAAEGKTPLFFGGAGRLMGVIAVADTLKEDSPRAIRELQNMGIRVVMLTGDNQRTADAIGRQAGVDEVIAGVLPDGKEAVIRKLQESGKVAMVGDGINDAPALTRADTGIAIGAGTDVAIDAADVVLMNSRLSDVPAAIRLSRATLRNIHENLFWAFIYNIIGIPLAAGVFIPFGLTLNPMFGAAAMSLSSFCVVSNALRLNLFDLHSTKHDRKPKSAALPAAPVQPAAAENTAEPVSAPVVKEDNAMKKTLHVEGMMCGHCEARVKKALEALPAVDEAVVSHEAGTAIVTLNAEVSDADLKKAVEDQDYKVTGIE
;
A
#
# COMPACT_ATOMS: atom_id res chain seq x y z
N VAL A 1 14.23 3.13 40.58
CA VAL A 1 13.93 2.25 41.74
C VAL A 1 15.16 1.98 42.59
N ILE A 2 16.25 1.44 42.04
CA ILE A 2 17.45 1.07 42.81
C ILE A 2 17.96 2.23 43.67
N SER A 3 18.08 3.43 43.09
CA SER A 3 18.50 4.63 43.83
C SER A 3 17.55 4.98 44.99
N ILE A 4 16.24 4.77 44.83
CA ILE A 4 15.23 5.01 45.89
C ILE A 4 15.41 3.99 47.03
N SER A 5 15.69 2.73 46.70
CA SER A 5 15.98 1.68 47.70
C SER A 5 17.23 1.99 48.51
N VAL A 6 18.32 2.40 47.85
CA VAL A 6 19.57 2.81 48.52
C VAL A 6 19.33 4.02 49.42
N LEU A 7 18.65 5.05 48.90
CA LEU A 7 18.34 6.26 49.66
C LEU A 7 17.43 5.96 50.86
N THR A 8 16.44 5.08 50.70
CA THR A 8 15.59 4.60 51.79
C THR A 8 16.42 3.97 52.91
N THR A 9 17.32 3.04 52.56
CA THR A 9 18.20 2.38 53.53
C THR A 9 19.07 3.40 54.28
N LEU A 10 19.69 4.35 53.56
CA LEU A 10 20.53 5.38 54.17
C LEU A 10 19.76 6.31 55.10
N VAL A 11 18.57 6.77 54.71
CA VAL A 11 17.72 7.64 55.53
C VAL A 11 17.33 6.94 56.84
N TRP A 12 16.96 5.66 56.80
CA TRP A 12 16.60 4.92 58.02
C TRP A 12 17.79 4.67 58.94
N LEU A 13 19.00 4.47 58.39
CA LEU A 13 20.23 4.39 59.18
C LEU A 13 20.55 5.73 59.87
N LEU A 14 20.43 6.85 59.15
CA LEU A 14 20.65 8.19 59.69
C LEU A 14 19.63 8.56 60.77
N LEU A 15 18.40 8.03 60.69
CA LEU A 15 17.36 8.16 61.72
C LEU A 15 17.59 7.26 62.95
N GLY A 16 18.70 6.52 63.01
CA GLY A 16 19.09 5.71 64.16
C GLY A 16 18.38 4.36 64.27
N ARG A 17 17.80 3.83 63.18
CA ARG A 17 17.25 2.46 63.17
C ARG A 17 18.35 1.42 62.96
N GLU A 18 18.09 0.21 63.45
CA GLU A 18 18.99 -0.93 63.24
C GLU A 18 19.21 -1.24 61.76
N PHE A 19 20.41 -1.72 61.41
CA PHE A 19 20.77 -2.08 60.05
C PHE A 19 19.77 -3.06 59.41
N GLY A 20 19.32 -4.06 60.17
CA GLY A 20 18.32 -5.02 59.69
C GLY A 20 17.00 -4.37 59.27
N TYR A 21 16.53 -3.37 60.04
CA TYR A 21 15.31 -2.64 59.71
C TYR A 21 15.48 -1.78 58.45
N ALA A 22 16.57 -1.01 58.38
CA ALA A 22 16.86 -0.15 57.24
C ALA A 22 17.02 -0.95 55.94
N LEU A 23 17.74 -2.07 56.01
CA LEU A 23 17.93 -2.99 54.89
C LEU A 23 16.59 -3.63 54.46
N ALA A 24 15.76 -4.07 55.41
CA ALA A 24 14.44 -4.63 55.11
C ALA A 24 13.53 -3.63 54.37
N ARG A 25 13.60 -2.34 54.71
CA ARG A 25 12.87 -1.27 54.00
C ARG A 25 13.40 -1.05 52.58
N GLY A 26 14.72 -1.04 52.40
CA GLY A 26 15.33 -1.00 51.07
C GLY A 26 14.90 -2.18 50.19
N ILE A 27 14.91 -3.40 50.72
CA ILE A 27 14.45 -4.61 50.03
C ILE A 27 12.96 -4.52 49.69
N SER A 28 12.13 -4.02 50.62
CA SER A 28 10.69 -3.84 50.41
C SER A 28 10.40 -2.92 49.22
N VAL A 29 11.17 -1.84 49.05
CA VAL A 29 11.07 -0.93 47.89
C VAL A 29 11.39 -1.65 46.58
N LEU A 30 12.39 -2.54 46.57
CA LEU A 30 12.72 -3.33 45.37
C LEU A 30 11.60 -4.32 45.04
N VAL A 31 11.14 -5.08 46.04
CA VAL A 31 10.09 -6.10 45.85
C VAL A 31 8.79 -5.47 45.36
N ILE A 32 8.34 -4.37 45.99
CA ILE A 32 7.09 -3.72 45.60
C ILE A 32 7.17 -3.01 44.25
N SER A 33 8.36 -2.79 43.71
CA SER A 33 8.54 -2.08 42.44
C SER A 33 8.40 -2.97 41.20
N CYS A 34 8.46 -4.29 41.37
CA CYS A 34 8.37 -5.23 40.25
C CYS A 34 6.92 -5.28 39.72
N PRO A 35 6.66 -4.85 38.47
CA PRO A 35 5.31 -4.83 37.93
C PRO A 35 4.95 -6.19 37.32
N CYS A 36 4.37 -7.09 38.10
CA CYS A 36 4.01 -8.45 37.62
C CYS A 36 3.06 -8.43 36.41
N ALA A 37 2.17 -7.44 36.32
CA ALA A 37 1.21 -7.32 35.21
C ALA A 37 1.81 -6.72 33.92
N LEU A 38 3.03 -6.16 33.97
CA LEU A 38 3.67 -5.52 32.81
C LEU A 38 3.85 -6.52 31.65
N GLY A 39 4.24 -7.76 31.97
CA GLY A 39 4.41 -8.82 30.98
C GLY A 39 3.11 -9.28 30.31
N LEU A 40 1.94 -8.96 30.89
CA LEU A 40 0.63 -9.31 30.35
C LEU A 40 -0.05 -8.13 29.64
N ALA A 41 0.29 -6.90 30.01
CA ALA A 41 -0.37 -5.68 29.53
C ALA A 41 -0.46 -5.59 28.00
N THR A 42 0.67 -5.80 27.33
CA THR A 42 0.77 -5.68 25.87
C THR A 42 0.32 -6.97 25.15
N PRO A 43 0.78 -8.18 25.51
CA PRO A 43 0.41 -9.39 24.79
C PRO A 43 -1.08 -9.71 24.83
N VAL A 44 -1.76 -9.47 25.97
CA VAL A 44 -3.20 -9.76 26.09
C VAL A 44 -4.01 -8.78 25.24
N ALA A 45 -3.65 -7.48 25.22
CA ALA A 45 -4.32 -6.49 24.38
C ALA A 45 -4.15 -6.80 22.89
N ILE A 46 -2.94 -7.16 22.45
CA ILE A 46 -2.66 -7.56 21.06
C ILE A 46 -3.41 -8.83 20.70
N MET A 47 -3.43 -9.83 21.58
CA MET A 47 -4.15 -11.09 21.36
C MET A 47 -5.65 -10.83 21.16
N VAL A 48 -6.27 -10.00 22.01
CA VAL A 48 -7.69 -9.64 21.87
C VAL A 48 -7.92 -8.79 20.62
N GLY A 49 -7.03 -7.84 20.31
CA GLY A 49 -7.09 -7.02 19.11
C GLY A 49 -7.03 -7.85 17.82
N ASN A 50 -6.06 -8.75 17.70
CA ASN A 50 -5.94 -9.68 16.57
C ASN A 50 -7.13 -10.63 16.50
N GLY A 51 -7.61 -11.14 17.63
CA GLY A 51 -8.79 -12.00 17.68
C GLY A 51 -10.06 -11.29 17.19
N LEU A 52 -10.24 -10.03 17.57
CA LEU A 52 -11.35 -9.21 17.10
C LEU A 52 -11.21 -8.87 15.61
N GLY A 53 -10.01 -8.52 15.15
CA GLY A 53 -9.71 -8.28 13.74
C GLY A 53 -10.04 -9.51 12.89
N ALA A 54 -9.51 -10.67 13.26
CA ALA A 54 -9.70 -11.92 12.52
C ALA A 54 -11.19 -12.31 12.39
N ARG A 55 -11.99 -12.10 13.45
CA ARG A 55 -13.45 -12.32 13.42
C ARG A 55 -14.20 -11.40 12.45
N ASN A 56 -13.60 -10.27 12.09
CA ASN A 56 -14.17 -9.28 11.16
C ASN A 56 -13.44 -9.25 9.82
N GLY A 57 -12.60 -10.26 9.53
CA GLY A 57 -11.88 -10.35 8.25
C GLY A 57 -10.66 -9.42 8.14
N ILE A 58 -10.09 -8.97 9.26
CA ILE A 58 -8.88 -8.12 9.31
C ILE A 58 -7.75 -8.91 9.97
N LEU A 59 -6.75 -9.32 9.19
CA LEU A 59 -5.63 -10.13 9.66
C LEU A 59 -4.36 -9.30 9.78
N PHE A 60 -3.85 -9.13 10.99
CA PHE A 60 -2.54 -8.51 11.23
C PHE A 60 -1.47 -9.60 11.26
N LYS A 61 -0.45 -9.51 10.39
CA LYS A 61 0.64 -10.51 10.29
C LYS A 61 1.49 -10.55 11.56
N THR A 62 1.74 -9.38 12.15
CA THR A 62 2.54 -9.25 13.38
C THR A 62 1.94 -8.25 14.37
N ALA A 63 2.40 -8.31 15.63
CA ALA A 63 2.13 -7.29 16.63
C ALA A 63 2.59 -5.88 16.18
N ALA A 64 3.75 -5.80 15.51
CA ALA A 64 4.29 -4.55 15.01
C ALA A 64 3.40 -3.96 13.91
N SER A 65 2.89 -4.81 13.01
CA SER A 65 1.93 -4.43 11.97
C SER A 65 0.65 -3.85 12.58
N LEU A 66 0.13 -4.47 13.65
CA LEU A 66 -0.99 -3.91 14.40
C LEU A 66 -0.63 -2.53 14.95
N GLU A 67 0.48 -2.36 15.65
CA GLU A 67 0.85 -1.05 16.20
C GLU A 67 1.09 0.03 15.13
N ALA A 68 1.72 -0.33 14.01
CA ALA A 68 2.05 0.56 12.91
C ALA A 68 0.77 1.12 12.25
N ALA A 69 -0.22 0.27 12.00
CA ALA A 69 -1.50 0.66 11.42
C ALA A 69 -2.22 1.77 12.21
N GLY A 70 -2.05 1.80 13.54
CA GLY A 70 -2.70 2.79 14.41
C GLY A 70 -2.03 4.16 14.36
N ARG A 71 -0.77 4.20 13.93
CA ARG A 71 0.06 5.39 13.77
C ARG A 71 -0.04 5.99 12.36
N THR A 72 -0.80 5.38 11.46
CA THR A 72 -1.02 5.87 10.10
C THR A 72 -1.56 7.30 10.08
N GLN A 73 -0.93 8.12 9.24
CA GLN A 73 -1.24 9.54 9.00
C GLN A 73 -1.61 9.81 7.55
N ILE A 74 -1.05 9.03 6.62
CA ILE A 74 -1.30 9.12 5.18
C ILE A 74 -1.71 7.73 4.70
N VAL A 75 -2.77 7.64 3.90
CA VAL A 75 -3.18 6.42 3.23
C VAL A 75 -3.03 6.64 1.73
N ALA A 76 -2.11 5.90 1.12
CA ALA A 76 -1.98 5.80 -0.33
C ALA A 76 -2.85 4.63 -0.80
N LEU A 77 -3.78 4.90 -1.71
CA LEU A 77 -4.70 3.91 -2.27
C LEU A 77 -4.31 3.67 -3.73
N ASP A 78 -4.10 2.41 -4.10
CA ASP A 78 -4.14 2.06 -5.51
C ASP A 78 -5.54 2.28 -6.08
N LYS A 79 -5.63 2.57 -7.37
CA LYS A 79 -6.92 2.74 -8.05
C LYS A 79 -7.59 1.37 -8.27
N THR A 80 -6.94 0.52 -9.06
CA THR A 80 -7.55 -0.68 -9.66
C THR A 80 -7.70 -1.77 -8.60
N GLY A 81 -8.89 -2.36 -8.46
CA GLY A 81 -9.16 -3.42 -7.48
C GLY A 81 -9.22 -2.95 -6.01
N THR A 82 -8.80 -1.72 -5.72
CA THR A 82 -8.81 -1.10 -4.39
C THR A 82 -9.96 -0.09 -4.25
N ILE A 83 -9.85 1.06 -4.92
CA ILE A 83 -10.92 2.08 -4.96
C ILE A 83 -12.04 1.64 -5.91
N THR A 84 -11.67 1.04 -7.03
CA THR A 84 -12.57 0.49 -8.04
C THR A 84 -12.67 -1.03 -7.89
N SER A 85 -13.63 -1.63 -8.58
CA SER A 85 -13.88 -3.07 -8.49
C SER A 85 -12.77 -3.92 -9.13
N GLY A 86 -11.94 -3.34 -10.02
CA GLY A 86 -10.91 -4.06 -10.77
C GLY A 86 -11.47 -4.88 -11.94
N GLU A 87 -12.78 -4.84 -12.13
CA GLU A 87 -13.51 -5.49 -13.21
C GLU A 87 -14.14 -4.42 -14.09
N PRO A 88 -13.62 -4.17 -15.31
CA PRO A 88 -14.24 -3.24 -16.22
C PRO A 88 -15.65 -3.70 -16.58
N ARG A 89 -16.59 -2.76 -16.65
CA ARG A 89 -17.98 -3.01 -17.06
C ARG A 89 -18.37 -2.02 -18.16
N VAL A 90 -19.26 -2.46 -19.04
CA VAL A 90 -19.91 -1.56 -20.01
C VAL A 90 -20.79 -0.57 -19.25
N THR A 91 -20.57 0.72 -19.49
CA THR A 91 -21.33 1.80 -18.84
C THR A 91 -22.25 2.53 -19.81
N ASP A 92 -21.83 2.69 -21.06
CA ASP A 92 -22.57 3.44 -22.06
C ASP A 92 -22.44 2.76 -23.43
N ILE A 93 -23.53 2.78 -24.18
CA ILE A 93 -23.60 2.26 -25.56
C ILE A 93 -24.11 3.38 -26.44
N LEU A 94 -23.33 3.73 -27.45
CA LEU A 94 -23.59 4.84 -28.37
C LEU A 94 -23.65 4.29 -29.80
N PRO A 95 -24.81 3.79 -30.25
CA PRO A 95 -24.96 3.32 -31.62
C PRO A 95 -24.87 4.47 -32.63
N ALA A 96 -24.34 4.18 -33.81
CA ALA A 96 -24.35 5.12 -34.93
C ALA A 96 -25.76 5.27 -35.51
N GLU A 97 -26.01 6.39 -36.21
CA GLU A 97 -27.32 6.66 -36.82
C GLU A 97 -27.76 5.47 -37.71
N GLY A 98 -28.95 4.92 -37.46
CA GLY A 98 -29.48 3.78 -38.20
C GLY A 98 -28.89 2.42 -37.82
N VAL A 99 -28.20 2.31 -36.68
CA VAL A 99 -27.75 1.05 -36.06
C VAL A 99 -28.48 0.88 -34.73
N SER A 100 -28.97 -0.32 -34.44
CA SER A 100 -29.56 -0.64 -33.14
C SER A 100 -28.48 -1.00 -32.10
N GLU A 101 -28.78 -0.82 -30.82
CA GLU A 101 -27.89 -1.24 -29.74
C GLU A 101 -27.57 -2.74 -29.80
N SER A 102 -28.57 -3.57 -30.13
CA SER A 102 -28.39 -5.02 -30.28
C SER A 102 -27.44 -5.37 -31.43
N GLU A 103 -27.53 -4.69 -32.58
CA GLU A 103 -26.62 -4.92 -33.71
C GLU A 103 -25.17 -4.54 -33.36
N LEU A 104 -24.98 -3.41 -32.68
CA LEU A 104 -23.67 -2.99 -32.19
C LEU A 104 -23.09 -4.02 -31.20
N LEU A 105 -23.91 -4.47 -30.23
CA LEU A 105 -23.50 -5.45 -29.23
C LEU A 105 -23.18 -6.81 -29.85
N THR A 106 -23.98 -7.29 -30.81
CA THR A 106 -23.70 -8.55 -31.53
C THR A 106 -22.34 -8.48 -32.21
N LEU A 107 -22.07 -7.40 -32.94
CA LEU A 107 -20.80 -7.22 -33.64
C LEU A 107 -19.62 -7.11 -32.67
N ALA A 108 -19.77 -6.31 -31.61
CA ALA A 108 -18.73 -6.13 -30.61
C ALA A 108 -18.43 -7.43 -29.85
N ALA A 109 -19.46 -8.15 -29.41
CA ALA A 109 -19.30 -9.42 -28.71
C ALA A 109 -18.69 -10.51 -29.59
N SER A 110 -19.12 -10.63 -30.85
CA SER A 110 -18.51 -11.54 -31.83
C SER A 110 -17.03 -11.25 -32.08
N LEU A 111 -16.65 -9.97 -32.16
CA LEU A 111 -15.25 -9.58 -32.33
C LEU A 111 -14.40 -9.88 -31.09
N GLU A 112 -14.93 -9.57 -29.92
CA GLU A 112 -14.24 -9.70 -28.63
C GLU A 112 -14.15 -11.14 -28.11
N GLN A 113 -14.94 -12.07 -28.67
CA GLN A 113 -15.00 -13.47 -28.23
C GLN A 113 -13.63 -14.19 -28.23
N LYS A 114 -12.72 -13.80 -29.13
CA LYS A 114 -11.36 -14.39 -29.25
C LYS A 114 -10.28 -13.56 -28.54
N SER A 115 -10.64 -12.49 -27.86
CA SER A 115 -9.73 -11.59 -27.16
C SER A 115 -9.63 -11.94 -25.68
N GLU A 116 -8.42 -12.02 -25.15
CA GLU A 116 -8.18 -12.25 -23.71
C GLU A 116 -8.16 -10.95 -22.89
N HIS A 117 -8.31 -9.79 -23.55
CA HIS A 117 -8.19 -8.49 -22.92
C HIS A 117 -9.31 -8.26 -21.88
N PRO A 118 -9.03 -7.63 -20.71
CA PRO A 118 -10.06 -7.36 -19.70
C PRO A 118 -11.28 -6.60 -20.24
N LEU A 119 -11.07 -5.67 -21.17
CA LEU A 119 -12.16 -4.92 -21.80
C LEU A 119 -13.05 -5.81 -22.70
N ALA A 120 -12.49 -6.83 -23.33
CA ALA A 120 -13.23 -7.82 -24.11
C ALA A 120 -14.22 -8.58 -23.24
N LYS A 121 -13.74 -9.03 -22.07
CA LYS A 121 -14.55 -9.73 -21.07
C LYS A 121 -15.71 -8.87 -20.57
N ALA A 122 -15.50 -7.56 -20.43
CA ALA A 122 -16.55 -6.62 -20.04
C ALA A 122 -17.69 -6.57 -21.06
N VAL A 123 -17.34 -6.48 -22.35
CA VAL A 123 -18.32 -6.46 -23.46
C VAL A 123 -19.06 -7.79 -23.56
N LEU A 124 -18.35 -8.92 -23.46
CA LEU A 124 -18.94 -10.26 -23.50
C LEU A 124 -19.92 -10.49 -22.33
N ALA A 125 -19.53 -10.11 -21.11
CA ALA A 125 -20.38 -10.25 -19.93
C ALA A 125 -21.67 -9.39 -20.05
N TYR A 126 -21.57 -8.20 -20.63
CA TYR A 126 -22.73 -7.37 -20.90
C TYR A 126 -23.63 -7.99 -21.97
N ALA A 127 -23.05 -8.49 -23.06
CA ALA A 127 -23.79 -9.17 -24.14
C ALA A 127 -24.52 -10.42 -23.64
N GLU A 128 -23.92 -11.19 -22.73
CA GLU A 128 -24.55 -12.35 -22.08
C GLU A 128 -25.75 -11.91 -21.22
N THR A 129 -25.62 -10.81 -20.47
CA THR A 129 -26.70 -10.25 -19.64
C THR A 129 -27.91 -9.81 -20.49
N GLU A 130 -27.64 -9.19 -21.65
CA GLU A 130 -28.66 -8.77 -22.62
C GLU A 130 -29.13 -9.91 -23.54
N THR A 131 -28.67 -11.16 -23.31
CA THR A 131 -29.04 -12.35 -24.09
C THR A 131 -28.76 -12.20 -25.60
N ILE A 132 -27.64 -11.55 -25.94
CA ILE A 132 -27.23 -11.30 -27.32
C ILE A 132 -26.52 -12.54 -27.88
N ALA A 133 -26.93 -12.96 -29.07
CA ALA A 133 -26.23 -14.02 -29.79
C ALA A 133 -24.84 -13.54 -30.22
N CYS A 134 -23.83 -14.39 -30.05
CA CYS A 134 -22.45 -14.14 -30.47
C CYS A 134 -22.07 -15.12 -31.60
N PRO A 135 -22.36 -14.79 -32.87
CA PRO A 135 -21.92 -15.60 -34.00
C PRO A 135 -20.40 -15.76 -34.06
N ASP A 136 -19.95 -16.91 -34.56
CA ASP A 136 -18.53 -17.21 -34.74
C ASP A 136 -17.88 -16.31 -35.81
N VAL A 137 -16.67 -15.83 -35.51
CA VAL A 137 -15.87 -15.02 -36.43
C VAL A 137 -14.69 -15.79 -37.03
N THR A 138 -14.38 -15.49 -38.28
CA THR A 138 -13.25 -16.01 -39.06
C THR A 138 -12.17 -14.95 -39.23
N ASP A 139 -10.96 -15.32 -39.65
CA ASP A 139 -9.83 -14.39 -39.90
C ASP A 139 -9.52 -13.41 -38.75
N PHE A 140 -9.63 -13.86 -37.49
CA PHE A 140 -9.34 -13.01 -36.33
C PHE A 140 -7.86 -12.59 -36.27
N ALA A 141 -7.64 -11.30 -36.11
CA ALA A 141 -6.33 -10.71 -35.87
C ALA A 141 -6.39 -9.67 -34.76
N ALA A 142 -5.51 -9.82 -33.75
CA ALA A 142 -5.25 -8.80 -32.75
C ALA A 142 -4.11 -7.89 -33.24
N LEU A 143 -4.34 -6.58 -33.24
CA LEU A 143 -3.39 -5.56 -33.66
C LEU A 143 -2.89 -4.81 -32.41
N PRO A 144 -1.70 -5.14 -31.89
CA PRO A 144 -1.19 -4.55 -30.65
C PRO A 144 -1.18 -3.02 -30.70
N GLY A 145 -1.73 -2.39 -29.66
CA GLY A 145 -1.81 -0.93 -29.53
C GLY A 145 -2.93 -0.25 -30.32
N ASN A 146 -3.66 -0.97 -31.19
CA ASN A 146 -4.70 -0.41 -32.04
C ASN A 146 -6.08 -0.99 -31.73
N GLY A 147 -6.24 -2.31 -31.86
CA GLY A 147 -7.55 -2.95 -31.79
C GLY A 147 -7.58 -4.39 -32.32
N LEU A 148 -8.76 -4.82 -32.74
CA LEU A 148 -9.10 -6.15 -33.23
C LEU A 148 -9.73 -6.03 -34.62
N SER A 149 -9.52 -7.05 -35.46
CA SER A 149 -10.22 -7.22 -36.73
C SER A 149 -10.59 -8.67 -36.96
N ALA A 150 -11.75 -8.92 -37.56
CA ALA A 150 -12.20 -10.26 -37.94
C ALA A 150 -13.20 -10.20 -39.10
N ARG A 151 -13.71 -11.37 -39.50
CA ARG A 151 -14.80 -11.50 -40.47
C ARG A 151 -16.02 -12.19 -39.88
N LEU A 152 -17.17 -11.54 -40.03
CA LEU A 152 -18.48 -12.05 -39.64
C LEU A 152 -19.36 -12.17 -40.88
N ASP A 153 -19.82 -13.39 -41.21
CA ASP A 153 -20.59 -13.68 -42.43
C ASP A 153 -19.95 -13.13 -43.73
N GLY A 154 -18.62 -13.13 -43.78
CA GLY A 154 -17.83 -12.59 -44.91
C GLY A 154 -17.61 -11.07 -44.87
N MET A 155 -18.24 -10.34 -43.96
CA MET A 155 -18.06 -8.90 -43.73
C MET A 155 -16.85 -8.63 -42.82
N GLU A 156 -15.96 -7.71 -43.22
CA GLU A 156 -14.88 -7.24 -42.35
C GLU A 156 -15.47 -6.41 -41.20
N ILE A 157 -15.15 -6.81 -39.97
CA ILE A 157 -15.50 -6.12 -38.73
C ILE A 157 -14.23 -5.76 -37.98
N TYR A 158 -14.26 -4.65 -37.25
CA TYR A 158 -13.10 -4.14 -36.54
C TYR A 158 -13.52 -3.32 -35.31
N GLY A 159 -12.66 -3.27 -34.31
CA GLY A 159 -12.93 -2.62 -33.03
C GLY A 159 -11.64 -2.15 -32.39
N GLY A 160 -11.62 -0.97 -31.77
CA GLY A 160 -10.39 -0.45 -31.17
C GLY A 160 -10.47 1.01 -30.75
N ASN A 161 -9.29 1.63 -30.66
CA ASN A 161 -9.16 3.04 -30.33
C ASN A 161 -9.62 3.96 -31.49
N ALA A 162 -9.80 5.25 -31.20
CA ALA A 162 -10.28 6.23 -32.17
C ALA A 162 -9.37 6.37 -33.41
N GLU A 163 -8.05 6.29 -33.22
CA GLU A 163 -7.07 6.43 -34.32
C GLU A 163 -7.16 5.29 -35.32
N PHE A 164 -7.28 4.05 -34.83
CA PHE A 164 -7.41 2.85 -35.66
C PHE A 164 -8.69 2.88 -36.48
N ILE A 165 -9.80 3.30 -35.88
CA ILE A 165 -11.10 3.35 -36.56
C ILE A 165 -11.18 4.50 -37.56
N ALA A 166 -10.59 5.65 -37.25
CA ALA A 166 -10.53 6.78 -38.18
C ALA A 166 -9.81 6.44 -39.50
N ALA A 167 -8.88 5.46 -39.47
CA ALA A 167 -8.22 4.95 -40.68
C ALA A 167 -9.11 4.03 -41.54
N LYS A 168 -10.21 3.51 -40.98
CA LYS A 168 -11.10 2.50 -41.61
C LYS A 168 -12.50 3.03 -41.94
N ALA A 169 -13.02 3.97 -41.14
CA ALA A 169 -14.34 4.56 -41.31
C ALA A 169 -14.35 6.03 -40.86
N SER A 170 -15.28 6.80 -41.45
CA SER A 170 -15.58 8.15 -40.98
C SER A 170 -16.33 8.09 -39.64
N VAL A 171 -15.83 8.81 -38.64
CA VAL A 171 -16.45 8.95 -37.32
C VAL A 171 -17.26 10.25 -37.30
N PRO A 172 -18.59 10.20 -37.07
CA PRO A 172 -19.40 11.41 -36.96
C PRO A 172 -18.94 12.32 -35.82
N ALA A 173 -18.93 13.64 -36.06
CA ALA A 173 -18.45 14.63 -35.10
C ALA A 173 -19.20 14.58 -33.75
N GLU A 174 -20.51 14.28 -33.77
CA GLU A 174 -21.32 14.13 -32.57
C GLU A 174 -20.86 12.95 -31.70
N LEU A 175 -20.67 11.77 -32.31
CA LEU A 175 -20.15 10.58 -31.62
C LEU A 175 -18.72 10.79 -31.11
N GLN A 176 -17.89 11.52 -31.86
CA GLN A 176 -16.55 11.86 -31.42
C GLN A 176 -16.55 12.79 -30.19
N ALA A 177 -17.44 13.79 -30.17
CA ALA A 177 -17.61 14.68 -29.03
C ALA A 177 -18.12 13.93 -27.79
N GLU A 178 -19.06 13.00 -27.99
CA GLU A 178 -19.63 12.21 -26.90
C GLU A 178 -18.63 11.18 -26.35
N ALA A 179 -17.88 10.50 -27.23
CA ALA A 179 -16.78 9.64 -26.80
C ALA A 179 -15.69 10.42 -26.04
N ALA A 180 -15.38 11.64 -26.47
CA ALA A 180 -14.46 12.53 -25.75
C ALA A 180 -15.01 12.96 -24.37
N ARG A 181 -16.32 13.19 -24.26
CA ARG A 181 -16.99 13.45 -22.98
C ARG A 181 -16.87 12.26 -22.04
N LEU A 182 -17.16 11.05 -22.52
CA LEU A 182 -17.03 9.82 -21.73
C LEU A 182 -15.58 9.55 -21.32
N ALA A 183 -14.61 9.82 -22.20
CA ALA A 183 -13.19 9.76 -21.87
C ALA A 183 -12.80 10.75 -20.75
N ALA A 184 -13.36 11.97 -20.77
CA ALA A 184 -13.15 12.95 -19.71
C ALA A 184 -13.81 12.56 -18.38
N GLU A 185 -14.84 11.70 -18.41
CA GLU A 185 -15.44 11.08 -17.22
C GLU A 185 -14.62 9.89 -16.69
N GLY A 186 -13.50 9.56 -17.34
CA GLY A 186 -12.61 8.46 -16.96
C GLY A 186 -13.00 7.10 -17.53
N LYS A 187 -13.89 7.07 -18.53
CA LYS A 187 -14.30 5.86 -19.25
C LYS A 187 -13.38 5.62 -20.45
N THR A 188 -13.32 4.39 -20.93
CA THR A 188 -12.56 4.03 -22.14
C THR A 188 -13.55 3.79 -23.29
N PRO A 189 -13.70 4.72 -24.24
CA PRO A 189 -14.53 4.51 -25.41
C PRO A 189 -13.86 3.57 -26.42
N LEU A 190 -14.52 2.45 -26.71
CA LEU A 190 -14.14 1.48 -27.74
C LEU A 190 -15.02 1.68 -28.96
N PHE A 191 -14.41 1.92 -30.11
CA PHE A 191 -15.13 2.19 -31.36
C PHE A 191 -15.23 0.90 -32.16
N PHE A 192 -16.41 0.60 -32.68
CA PHE A 192 -16.68 -0.61 -33.47
C PHE A 192 -17.23 -0.25 -34.85
N GLY A 193 -16.79 -0.96 -35.88
CA GLY A 193 -17.21 -0.76 -37.25
C GLY A 193 -17.23 -2.04 -38.08
N GLY A 194 -17.89 -1.94 -39.23
CA GLY A 194 -18.04 -3.04 -40.18
C GLY A 194 -18.28 -2.51 -41.60
N ALA A 195 -17.75 -3.20 -42.61
CA ALA A 195 -17.91 -2.85 -44.03
C ALA A 195 -17.57 -1.38 -44.37
N GLY A 196 -16.56 -0.79 -43.70
CA GLY A 196 -16.14 0.60 -43.93
C GLY A 196 -17.04 1.67 -43.28
N ARG A 197 -17.99 1.27 -42.42
CA ARG A 197 -18.87 2.17 -41.67
C ARG A 197 -18.72 1.95 -40.16
N LEU A 198 -18.79 3.05 -39.40
CA LEU A 198 -18.87 3.00 -37.94
C LEU A 198 -20.23 2.47 -37.49
N MET A 199 -20.23 1.47 -36.61
CA MET A 199 -21.43 0.88 -36.02
C MET A 199 -21.78 1.56 -34.69
N GLY A 200 -20.77 2.01 -33.94
CA GLY A 200 -20.96 2.81 -32.73
C GLY A 200 -19.77 2.75 -31.78
N VAL A 201 -20.00 3.21 -30.56
CA VAL A 201 -19.01 3.26 -29.49
C VAL A 201 -19.58 2.57 -28.25
N ILE A 202 -18.79 1.71 -27.62
CA ILE A 202 -19.11 1.13 -26.32
C ILE A 202 -18.08 1.66 -25.33
N ALA A 203 -18.55 2.34 -24.29
CA ALA A 203 -17.68 2.81 -23.23
C ALA A 203 -17.62 1.77 -22.11
N VAL A 204 -16.40 1.45 -21.72
CA VAL A 204 -16.10 0.54 -20.61
C VAL A 204 -15.35 1.31 -19.52
N ALA A 205 -15.69 1.06 -18.27
CA ALA A 205 -15.02 1.69 -17.15
C ALA A 205 -14.89 0.72 -15.98
N ASP A 206 -13.82 0.88 -15.22
CA ASP A 206 -13.70 0.26 -13.92
C ASP A 206 -14.47 1.11 -12.90
N THR A 207 -15.63 0.59 -12.49
CA THR A 207 -16.55 1.32 -11.62
C THR A 207 -16.02 1.41 -10.19
N LEU A 208 -16.24 2.54 -9.53
CA LEU A 208 -15.97 2.72 -8.10
C LEU A 208 -16.74 1.69 -7.26
N LYS A 209 -16.11 1.15 -6.22
CA LYS A 209 -16.85 0.37 -5.21
C LYS A 209 -17.81 1.28 -4.46
N GLU A 210 -18.99 0.77 -4.15
CA GLU A 210 -20.05 1.53 -3.46
C GLU A 210 -19.59 2.08 -2.10
N ASP A 211 -18.70 1.36 -1.41
CA ASP A 211 -18.18 1.75 -0.11
C ASP A 211 -16.98 2.71 -0.18
N SER A 212 -16.37 2.89 -1.35
CA SER A 212 -15.14 3.69 -1.50
C SER A 212 -15.30 5.15 -1.05
N PRO A 213 -16.30 5.92 -1.53
CA PRO A 213 -16.45 7.32 -1.11
C PRO A 213 -16.75 7.48 0.38
N ARG A 214 -17.38 6.47 1.00
CA ARG A 214 -17.66 6.46 2.43
C ARG A 214 -16.38 6.15 3.22
N ALA A 215 -15.62 5.14 2.81
CA ALA A 215 -14.38 4.74 3.47
C ALA A 215 -13.33 5.87 3.45
N ILE A 216 -13.21 6.58 2.33
CA ILE A 216 -12.31 7.73 2.19
C ILE A 216 -12.71 8.86 3.16
N ARG A 217 -14.01 9.18 3.24
CA ARG A 217 -14.54 10.15 4.21
C ARG A 217 -14.28 9.74 5.65
N GLU A 218 -14.43 8.45 5.97
CA GLU A 218 -14.11 7.91 7.30
C GLU A 218 -12.63 8.12 7.65
N LEU A 219 -11.71 7.83 6.74
CA LEU A 219 -10.27 8.09 6.91
C LEU A 219 -9.97 9.58 7.12
N GLN A 220 -10.54 10.45 6.29
CA GLN A 220 -10.39 11.90 6.44
C GLN A 220 -10.93 12.41 7.79
N ASN A 221 -12.06 11.87 8.28
CA ASN A 221 -12.61 12.20 9.59
C ASN A 221 -11.71 11.75 10.76
N MET A 222 -10.91 10.71 10.54
CA MET A 222 -9.87 10.26 11.46
C MET A 222 -8.58 11.11 11.40
N GLY A 223 -8.56 12.15 10.55
CA GLY A 223 -7.43 13.06 10.34
C GLY A 223 -6.32 12.47 9.47
N ILE A 224 -6.66 11.51 8.60
CA ILE A 224 -5.73 10.85 7.69
C ILE A 224 -5.83 11.50 6.32
N ARG A 225 -4.69 11.83 5.71
CA ARG A 225 -4.62 12.31 4.32
C ARG A 225 -4.74 11.13 3.38
N VAL A 226 -5.65 11.18 2.41
CA VAL A 226 -5.89 10.09 1.45
C VAL A 226 -5.38 10.49 0.07
N VAL A 227 -4.44 9.71 -0.47
CA VAL A 227 -3.80 9.93 -1.77
C VAL A 227 -4.15 8.76 -2.69
N MET A 228 -4.58 9.02 -3.91
CA MET A 228 -4.77 7.99 -4.93
C MET A 228 -3.52 7.87 -5.81
N LEU A 229 -3.05 6.65 -6.04
CA LEU A 229 -1.99 6.31 -6.98
C LEU A 229 -2.57 5.58 -8.19
N THR A 230 -2.17 5.96 -9.39
CA THR A 230 -2.60 5.26 -10.61
C THR A 230 -1.61 5.40 -11.75
N GLY A 231 -1.58 4.40 -12.63
CA GLY A 231 -0.88 4.44 -13.92
C GLY A 231 -1.66 5.16 -15.02
N ASP A 232 -2.93 5.49 -14.79
CA ASP A 232 -3.76 6.21 -15.75
C ASP A 232 -3.23 7.63 -16.00
N ASN A 233 -3.67 8.25 -17.09
CA ASN A 233 -3.38 9.65 -17.36
C ASN A 233 -4.05 10.58 -16.32
N GLN A 234 -3.52 11.80 -16.19
CA GLN A 234 -3.98 12.77 -15.19
C GLN A 234 -5.47 13.10 -15.30
N ARG A 235 -6.02 13.22 -16.52
CA ARG A 235 -7.43 13.61 -16.72
C ARG A 235 -8.39 12.54 -16.16
N THR A 236 -8.16 11.28 -16.51
CA THR A 236 -8.91 10.12 -16.02
C THR A 236 -8.75 9.98 -14.51
N ALA A 237 -7.52 10.10 -14.01
CA ALA A 237 -7.22 10.00 -12.60
C ALA A 237 -7.93 11.09 -11.77
N ASP A 238 -7.92 12.34 -12.24
CA ASP A 238 -8.60 13.45 -11.55
C ASP A 238 -10.13 13.27 -11.51
N ALA A 239 -10.72 12.72 -12.57
CA ALA A 239 -12.15 12.43 -12.62
C ALA A 239 -12.54 11.38 -11.55
N ILE A 240 -11.82 10.26 -11.51
CA ILE A 240 -12.02 9.20 -10.51
C ILE A 240 -11.73 9.70 -9.10
N GLY A 241 -10.64 10.46 -8.92
CA GLY A 241 -10.28 11.03 -7.62
C GLY A 241 -11.35 11.97 -7.06
N ARG A 242 -11.97 12.79 -7.91
CA ARG A 242 -13.10 13.67 -7.51
C ARG A 242 -14.34 12.86 -7.13
N GLN A 243 -14.66 11.81 -7.87
CA GLN A 243 -15.81 10.95 -7.57
C GLN A 243 -15.60 10.17 -6.26
N ALA A 244 -14.39 9.67 -6.02
CA ALA A 244 -14.01 8.96 -4.80
C ALA A 244 -13.87 9.90 -3.59
N GLY A 245 -13.49 11.16 -3.81
CA GLY A 245 -13.33 12.18 -2.77
C GLY A 245 -11.97 12.16 -2.08
N VAL A 246 -10.90 11.76 -2.79
CA VAL A 246 -9.52 11.75 -2.26
C VAL A 246 -8.95 13.17 -2.13
N ASP A 247 -7.96 13.36 -1.27
CA ASP A 247 -7.32 14.67 -1.06
C ASP A 247 -6.33 15.02 -2.18
N GLU A 248 -5.72 14.01 -2.79
CA GLU A 248 -4.68 14.16 -3.82
C GLU A 248 -4.68 12.97 -4.78
N VAL A 249 -4.30 13.22 -6.03
CA VAL A 249 -4.16 12.23 -7.09
C VAL A 249 -2.75 12.31 -7.68
N ILE A 250 -2.06 11.16 -7.73
CA ILE A 250 -0.77 11.00 -8.39
C ILE A 250 -0.97 10.02 -9.55
N ALA A 251 -0.95 10.53 -10.77
CA ALA A 251 -1.23 9.79 -12.00
C ALA A 251 0.06 9.45 -12.79
N GLY A 252 -0.05 8.58 -13.79
CA GLY A 252 1.07 8.18 -14.66
C GLY A 252 2.18 7.39 -13.96
N VAL A 253 1.87 6.74 -12.83
CA VAL A 253 2.84 5.99 -12.04
C VAL A 253 2.90 4.54 -12.52
N LEU A 254 4.03 4.16 -13.10
CA LEU A 254 4.31 2.75 -13.45
C LEU A 254 4.44 1.90 -12.16
N PRO A 255 4.20 0.57 -12.23
CA PRO A 255 4.33 -0.32 -11.06
C PRO A 255 5.65 -0.13 -10.29
N ASP A 256 6.78 -0.09 -11.00
CA ASP A 256 8.12 0.12 -10.41
C ASP A 256 8.31 1.53 -9.80
N GLY A 257 7.51 2.50 -10.26
CA GLY A 257 7.54 3.88 -9.78
C GLY A 257 6.74 4.10 -8.49
N LYS A 258 5.81 3.20 -8.13
CA LYS A 258 4.95 3.35 -6.95
C LYS A 258 5.77 3.38 -5.66
N GLU A 259 6.83 2.58 -5.58
CA GLU A 259 7.73 2.54 -4.42
C GLU A 259 8.36 3.92 -4.14
N ALA A 260 8.86 4.61 -5.17
CA ALA A 260 9.48 5.91 -5.04
C ALA A 260 8.47 6.98 -4.55
N VAL A 261 7.22 6.89 -4.99
CA VAL A 261 6.14 7.76 -4.51
C VAL A 261 5.85 7.52 -3.03
N ILE A 262 5.76 6.26 -2.60
CA ILE A 262 5.58 5.92 -1.17
C ILE A 262 6.72 6.48 -0.33
N ARG A 263 7.98 6.31 -0.78
CA ARG A 263 9.15 6.86 -0.08
C ARG A 263 9.06 8.38 0.09
N LYS A 264 8.61 9.11 -0.94
CA LYS A 264 8.41 10.56 -0.85
C LYS A 264 7.29 10.94 0.12
N LEU A 265 6.19 10.17 0.14
CA LEU A 265 5.10 10.40 1.08
C LEU A 265 5.53 10.15 2.54
N GLN A 266 6.44 9.20 2.77
CA GLN A 266 6.98 8.88 4.10
C GLN A 266 7.78 10.02 4.73
N GLU A 267 8.33 10.93 3.93
CA GLU A 267 8.97 12.16 4.43
C GLU A 267 7.97 13.10 5.12
N SER A 268 6.69 13.02 4.76
CA SER A 268 5.63 13.87 5.30
C SER A 268 4.90 13.24 6.49
N GLY A 269 5.00 11.93 6.69
CA GLY A 269 4.32 11.23 7.79
C GLY A 269 4.30 9.71 7.62
N LYS A 270 3.62 9.02 8.53
CA LYS A 270 3.48 7.55 8.48
C LYS A 270 2.48 7.11 7.42
N VAL A 271 2.95 6.34 6.43
CA VAL A 271 2.19 5.95 5.24
C VAL A 271 1.71 4.51 5.34
N ALA A 272 0.41 4.31 5.13
CA ALA A 272 -0.12 3.00 4.78
C ALA A 272 -0.39 2.94 3.27
N MET A 273 0.13 1.92 2.59
CA MET A 273 -0.21 1.64 1.19
C MET A 273 -1.33 0.59 1.17
N VAL A 274 -2.35 0.82 0.36
CA VAL A 274 -3.48 -0.10 0.18
C VAL A 274 -3.53 -0.51 -1.28
N GLY A 275 -3.50 -1.80 -1.54
CA GLY A 275 -3.51 -2.36 -2.90
C GLY A 275 -4.11 -3.76 -2.94
N ASP A 276 -4.26 -4.30 -4.15
CA ASP A 276 -4.65 -5.71 -4.36
C ASP A 276 -3.46 -6.67 -4.21
N GLY A 277 -2.24 -6.12 -4.22
CA GLY A 277 -0.97 -6.82 -4.05
C GLY A 277 -0.48 -7.60 -5.28
N ILE A 278 -1.13 -7.45 -6.45
CA ILE A 278 -0.66 -8.05 -7.71
C ILE A 278 0.41 -7.14 -8.34
N ASN A 279 0.09 -5.86 -8.51
CA ASN A 279 1.00 -4.87 -9.11
C ASN A 279 1.69 -3.97 -8.07
N ASP A 280 1.30 -4.10 -6.80
CA ASP A 280 1.64 -3.16 -5.73
C ASP A 280 2.58 -3.74 -4.67
N ALA A 281 3.03 -4.99 -4.82
CA ALA A 281 3.85 -5.67 -3.82
C ALA A 281 5.11 -4.87 -3.39
N PRO A 282 5.88 -4.22 -4.29
CA PRO A 282 7.00 -3.37 -3.88
C PRO A 282 6.56 -2.15 -3.06
N ALA A 283 5.45 -1.52 -3.44
CA ALA A 283 4.91 -0.35 -2.75
C ALA A 283 4.32 -0.72 -1.36
N LEU A 284 3.65 -1.86 -1.25
CA LEU A 284 3.13 -2.42 0.00
C LEU A 284 4.27 -2.68 1.00
N THR A 285 5.36 -3.29 0.52
CA THR A 285 6.52 -3.63 1.36
C THR A 285 7.31 -2.38 1.80
N ARG A 286 7.32 -1.32 0.98
CA ARG A 286 8.02 -0.06 1.29
C ARG A 286 7.29 0.80 2.31
N ALA A 287 5.96 0.72 2.37
CA ALA A 287 5.14 1.53 3.27
C ALA A 287 5.46 1.24 4.76
N ASP A 288 5.06 2.15 5.67
CA ASP A 288 5.14 1.85 7.11
C ASP A 288 4.13 0.76 7.51
N THR A 289 3.08 0.59 6.70
CA THR A 289 2.08 -0.48 6.83
C THR A 289 1.53 -0.83 5.45
N GLY A 290 1.82 -2.02 4.94
CA GLY A 290 1.19 -2.54 3.72
C GLY A 290 -0.17 -3.18 4.03
N ILE A 291 -1.23 -2.77 3.34
CA ILE A 291 -2.59 -3.31 3.50
C ILE A 291 -3.04 -3.92 2.17
N ALA A 292 -3.23 -5.24 2.14
CA ALA A 292 -3.81 -5.92 0.99
C ALA A 292 -5.34 -6.00 1.11
N ILE A 293 -6.08 -5.69 0.04
CA ILE A 293 -7.54 -5.85 -0.06
C ILE A 293 -7.90 -7.11 -0.83
N GLY A 294 -8.83 -7.88 -0.26
CA GLY A 294 -9.30 -9.13 -0.80
C GLY A 294 -8.36 -10.29 -0.48
N ALA A 295 -8.85 -11.53 -0.61
CA ALA A 295 -8.02 -12.71 -0.63
C ALA A 295 -7.22 -12.74 -1.94
N GLY A 296 -6.21 -11.86 -2.03
CA GLY A 296 -5.29 -11.80 -3.15
C GLY A 296 -4.44 -13.06 -3.25
N THR A 297 -3.75 -13.17 -4.39
CA THR A 297 -2.72 -14.17 -4.64
C THR A 297 -1.72 -14.28 -3.47
N ASP A 298 -1.06 -15.43 -3.31
CA ASP A 298 -0.07 -15.64 -2.23
C ASP A 298 0.98 -14.50 -2.13
N VAL A 299 1.28 -13.85 -3.25
CA VAL A 299 2.17 -12.67 -3.35
C VAL A 299 1.65 -11.48 -2.53
N ALA A 300 0.35 -11.19 -2.58
CA ALA A 300 -0.28 -10.08 -1.86
C ALA A 300 -0.28 -10.33 -0.34
N ILE A 301 -0.54 -11.58 0.06
CA ILE A 301 -0.54 -12.00 1.46
C ILE A 301 0.87 -11.93 2.04
N ASP A 302 1.90 -12.27 1.25
CA ASP A 302 3.27 -12.22 1.74
C ASP A 302 3.82 -10.78 1.81
N ALA A 303 3.48 -9.94 0.83
CA ALA A 303 3.93 -8.55 0.77
C ALA A 303 3.26 -7.61 1.79
N ALA A 304 2.09 -7.96 2.33
CA ALA A 304 1.32 -7.08 3.20
C ALA A 304 1.50 -7.37 4.71
N ASP A 305 1.42 -6.30 5.50
CA ASP A 305 1.38 -6.32 6.97
C ASP A 305 -0.01 -6.65 7.52
N VAL A 306 -1.03 -6.17 6.81
CA VAL A 306 -2.44 -6.35 7.12
C VAL A 306 -3.16 -6.88 5.89
N VAL A 307 -3.92 -7.96 6.05
CA VAL A 307 -4.71 -8.57 4.98
C VAL A 307 -6.18 -8.42 5.30
N LEU A 308 -6.93 -7.80 4.39
CA LEU A 308 -8.37 -7.63 4.49
C LEU A 308 -9.05 -8.74 3.66
N MET A 309 -9.69 -9.67 4.36
CA MET A 309 -10.32 -10.84 3.75
C MET A 309 -11.53 -10.47 2.88
N ASN A 310 -12.23 -9.39 3.24
CA ASN A 310 -13.31 -8.87 2.42
C ASN A 310 -12.76 -7.84 1.44
N SER A 311 -13.22 -7.85 0.19
CA SER A 311 -12.81 -6.89 -0.84
C SER A 311 -13.42 -5.48 -0.66
N ARG A 312 -13.60 -5.03 0.59
CA ARG A 312 -14.25 -3.77 0.98
C ARG A 312 -13.23 -2.73 1.43
N LEU A 313 -13.28 -1.54 0.85
CA LEU A 313 -12.40 -0.44 1.26
C LEU A 313 -12.72 0.05 2.68
N SER A 314 -13.97 -0.12 3.12
CA SER A 314 -14.44 0.21 4.48
C SER A 314 -13.76 -0.58 5.61
N ASP A 315 -13.06 -1.66 5.29
CA ASP A 315 -12.28 -2.41 6.28
C ASP A 315 -10.91 -1.76 6.59
N VAL A 316 -10.41 -0.88 5.71
CA VAL A 316 -9.18 -0.10 5.95
C VAL A 316 -9.33 0.85 7.16
N PRO A 317 -10.34 1.76 7.21
CA PRO A 317 -10.53 2.59 8.39
C PRO A 317 -10.87 1.75 9.63
N ALA A 318 -11.57 0.62 9.48
CA ALA A 318 -11.85 -0.30 10.59
C ALA A 318 -10.57 -0.90 11.18
N ALA A 319 -9.61 -1.32 10.35
CA ALA A 319 -8.31 -1.83 10.79
C ALA A 319 -7.51 -0.78 11.56
N ILE A 320 -7.49 0.46 11.07
CA ILE A 320 -6.81 1.58 11.74
C ILE A 320 -7.50 1.92 13.06
N ARG A 321 -8.84 1.91 13.13
CA ARG A 321 -9.60 2.13 14.37
C ARG A 321 -9.30 1.06 15.41
N LEU A 322 -9.33 -0.20 15.00
CA LEU A 322 -9.01 -1.34 15.86
C LEU A 322 -7.59 -1.21 16.42
N SER A 323 -6.62 -0.88 15.57
CA SER A 323 -5.26 -0.64 16.04
C SER A 323 -5.17 0.51 17.04
N ARG A 324 -5.77 1.67 16.75
CA ARG A 324 -5.80 2.82 17.68
C ARG A 324 -6.46 2.47 19.02
N ALA A 325 -7.52 1.66 19.00
CA ALA A 325 -8.19 1.17 20.21
C ALA A 325 -7.31 0.21 21.00
N THR A 326 -6.62 -0.72 20.34
CA THR A 326 -5.64 -1.63 20.96
C THR A 326 -4.49 -0.85 21.60
N LEU A 327 -3.91 0.12 20.89
CA LEU A 327 -2.84 0.98 21.44
C LEU A 327 -3.30 1.76 22.67
N ARG A 328 -4.53 2.29 22.65
CA ARG A 328 -5.12 2.94 23.83
C ARG A 328 -5.26 1.96 24.99
N ASN A 329 -5.74 0.74 24.72
CA ASN A 329 -5.86 -0.31 25.72
C ASN A 329 -4.50 -0.70 26.32
N ILE A 330 -3.45 -0.81 25.50
CA ILE A 330 -2.08 -1.05 25.97
C ILE A 330 -1.64 0.07 26.92
N HIS A 331 -1.85 1.34 26.56
CA HIS A 331 -1.50 2.46 27.44
C HIS A 331 -2.29 2.45 28.75
N GLU A 332 -3.58 2.13 28.71
CA GLU A 332 -4.40 1.95 29.92
C GLU A 332 -3.88 0.80 30.79
N ASN A 333 -3.50 -0.33 30.18
CA ASN A 333 -2.97 -1.49 30.90
C ASN A 333 -1.60 -1.18 31.53
N LEU A 334 -0.73 -0.45 30.83
CA LEU A 334 0.54 0.02 31.37
C LEU A 334 0.30 0.98 32.55
N PHE A 335 -0.67 1.88 32.45
CA PHE A 335 -1.06 2.73 33.57
C PHE A 335 -1.48 1.90 34.80
N TRP A 336 -2.36 0.91 34.62
CA TRP A 336 -2.78 0.01 35.71
C TRP A 336 -1.67 -0.90 36.22
N ALA A 337 -0.72 -1.26 35.37
CA ALA A 337 0.44 -2.05 35.77
C ALA A 337 1.35 -1.24 36.72
N PHE A 338 1.54 0.06 36.47
CA PHE A 338 2.48 0.89 37.23
C PHE A 338 1.87 1.68 38.39
N ILE A 339 0.58 2.04 38.35
CA ILE A 339 -0.03 2.93 39.36
C ILE A 339 0.09 2.39 40.78
N TYR A 340 -0.06 1.07 40.96
CA TYR A 340 0.09 0.42 42.25
C TYR A 340 1.53 0.43 42.75
N ASN A 341 2.52 0.28 41.86
CA ASN A 341 3.94 0.40 42.24
C ASN A 341 4.28 1.85 42.62
N ILE A 342 3.73 2.85 41.90
CA ILE A 342 3.94 4.27 42.21
C ILE A 342 3.41 4.60 43.61
N ILE A 343 2.26 4.06 44.01
CA ILE A 343 1.70 4.25 45.36
C ILE A 343 2.44 3.38 46.40
N GLY A 344 2.83 2.16 46.02
CA GLY A 344 3.47 1.18 46.89
C GLY A 344 4.90 1.54 47.29
N ILE A 345 5.67 2.20 46.42
CA ILE A 345 7.07 2.58 46.68
C ILE A 345 7.20 3.54 47.88
N PRO A 346 6.48 4.68 47.96
CA PRO A 346 6.51 5.55 49.13
C PRO A 346 6.05 4.86 50.43
N LEU A 347 5.07 3.97 50.33
CA LEU A 347 4.57 3.20 51.47
C LEU A 347 5.60 2.16 51.95
N ALA A 348 6.30 1.49 51.04
CA ALA A 348 7.39 0.57 51.35
C ALA A 348 8.61 1.29 51.93
N ALA A 349 8.93 2.47 51.39
CA ALA A 349 10.00 3.34 51.88
C ALA A 349 9.73 3.88 53.29
N GLY A 350 8.49 3.79 53.78
CA GLY A 350 8.12 4.17 55.13
C GLY A 350 7.81 5.66 55.31
N VAL A 351 7.56 6.38 54.22
CA VAL A 351 7.18 7.81 54.23
C VAL A 351 5.95 8.07 55.10
N PHE A 352 5.02 7.10 55.15
CA PHE A 352 3.76 7.23 55.90
C PHE A 352 3.78 6.61 57.32
N ILE A 353 4.95 6.17 57.81
CA ILE A 353 5.09 5.65 59.17
C ILE A 353 4.74 6.68 60.25
N PRO A 354 5.06 7.98 60.11
CA PRO A 354 4.58 9.01 61.04
C PRO A 354 3.05 9.10 61.14
N PHE A 355 2.34 8.66 60.10
CA PHE A 355 0.87 8.60 60.05
C PHE A 355 0.31 7.22 60.45
N GLY A 356 1.15 6.31 60.97
CA GLY A 356 0.75 4.97 61.41
C GLY A 356 0.52 3.97 60.27
N LEU A 357 0.79 4.34 59.01
CA LEU A 357 0.59 3.46 57.87
C LEU A 357 1.86 2.67 57.57
N THR A 358 1.82 1.37 57.87
CA THR A 358 2.86 0.40 57.52
C THR A 358 2.37 -0.55 56.44
N LEU A 359 3.22 -0.84 55.46
CA LEU A 359 2.91 -1.81 54.41
C LEU A 359 2.85 -3.24 54.99
N ASN A 360 1.64 -3.78 55.17
CA ASN A 360 1.46 -5.20 55.48
C ASN A 360 1.67 -6.01 54.19
N PRO A 361 2.53 -7.05 54.19
CA PRO A 361 2.75 -7.92 53.03
C PRO A 361 1.47 -8.43 52.36
N MET A 362 0.39 -8.63 53.14
CA MET A 362 -0.91 -9.05 52.63
C MET A 362 -1.53 -8.03 51.66
N PHE A 363 -1.43 -6.73 51.96
CA PHE A 363 -1.91 -5.67 51.06
C PHE A 363 -1.04 -5.53 49.81
N GLY A 364 0.28 -5.76 49.92
CA GLY A 364 1.19 -5.81 48.78
C GLY A 364 0.82 -6.94 47.81
N ALA A 365 0.58 -8.15 48.33
CA ALA A 365 0.13 -9.29 47.55
C ALA A 365 -1.25 -9.05 46.90
N ALA A 366 -2.20 -8.47 47.64
CA ALA A 366 -3.51 -8.12 47.11
C ALA A 366 -3.42 -7.09 45.98
N ALA A 367 -2.58 -6.06 46.11
CA ALA A 367 -2.36 -5.06 45.07
C ALA A 367 -1.74 -5.65 43.80
N MET A 368 -0.78 -6.57 43.92
CA MET A 368 -0.20 -7.28 42.77
C MET A 368 -1.26 -8.10 42.01
N SER A 369 -2.09 -8.85 42.74
CA SER A 369 -3.17 -9.65 42.14
C SER A 369 -4.24 -8.77 41.49
N LEU A 370 -4.60 -7.67 42.14
CA LEU A 370 -5.59 -6.72 41.62
C LEU A 370 -5.10 -6.03 40.34
N SER A 371 -3.81 -5.69 40.24
CA SER A 371 -3.22 -5.12 39.02
C SER A 371 -3.36 -6.07 37.83
N SER A 372 -2.99 -7.35 37.99
CA SER A 372 -3.16 -8.37 36.94
C SER A 372 -4.63 -8.54 36.54
N PHE A 373 -5.56 -8.57 37.52
CA PHE A 373 -6.99 -8.66 37.25
C PHE A 373 -7.51 -7.44 36.46
N CYS A 374 -7.10 -6.23 36.84
CA CYS A 374 -7.49 -4.99 36.15
C CYS A 374 -6.98 -4.97 34.71
N VAL A 375 -5.71 -5.35 34.49
CA VAL A 375 -5.09 -5.40 33.16
C VAL A 375 -5.81 -6.39 32.25
N VAL A 376 -6.06 -7.62 32.72
CA VAL A 376 -6.76 -8.64 31.92
C VAL A 376 -8.20 -8.22 31.64
N SER A 377 -8.91 -7.71 32.64
CA SER A 377 -10.31 -7.24 32.48
C SER A 377 -10.40 -6.08 31.50
N ASN A 378 -9.47 -5.12 31.56
CA ASN A 378 -9.43 -4.00 30.64
C ASN A 378 -9.07 -4.45 29.22
N ALA A 379 -8.14 -5.39 29.05
CA ALA A 379 -7.84 -5.97 27.74
C ALA A 379 -9.07 -6.67 27.12
N LEU A 380 -9.81 -7.44 27.93
CA LEU A 380 -11.01 -8.13 27.46
C LEU A 380 -12.17 -7.19 27.09
N ARG A 381 -12.20 -5.96 27.63
CA ARG A 381 -13.16 -4.93 27.21
C ARG A 381 -13.08 -4.63 25.72
N LEU A 382 -11.90 -4.81 25.11
CA LEU A 382 -11.71 -4.61 23.67
C LEU A 382 -12.58 -5.55 22.82
N ASN A 383 -13.00 -6.72 23.33
CA ASN A 383 -13.94 -7.62 22.62
C ASN A 383 -15.32 -6.99 22.33
N LEU A 384 -15.70 -5.95 23.08
CA LEU A 384 -16.98 -5.25 22.90
C LEU A 384 -16.84 -4.03 21.98
N PHE A 385 -15.67 -3.80 21.41
CA PHE A 385 -15.39 -2.66 20.56
C PHE A 385 -16.01 -2.84 19.17
N ASP A 386 -16.82 -1.87 18.75
CA ASP A 386 -17.37 -1.81 17.39
C ASP A 386 -16.40 -1.07 16.46
N LEU A 387 -15.72 -1.83 15.62
CA LEU A 387 -14.73 -1.36 14.64
C LEU A 387 -15.31 -0.55 13.47
N HIS A 388 -16.62 -0.64 13.21
CA HIS A 388 -17.27 0.15 12.16
C HIS A 388 -17.95 1.42 12.69
N SER A 389 -17.91 1.65 14.01
CA SER A 389 -18.51 2.84 14.62
C SER A 389 -17.64 4.09 14.44
N THR A 390 -18.17 5.08 13.73
CA THR A 390 -17.51 6.38 13.51
C THR A 390 -17.66 7.36 14.67
N LYS A 391 -18.41 7.01 15.73
CA LYS A 391 -18.80 7.91 16.84
C LYS A 391 -17.62 8.54 17.57
N HIS A 392 -16.46 7.90 17.56
CA HIS A 392 -15.26 8.34 18.27
C HIS A 392 -14.14 8.82 17.34
N ASP A 393 -14.41 8.94 16.05
CA ASP A 393 -13.45 9.49 15.10
C ASP A 393 -13.25 10.97 15.40
N ARG A 394 -11.99 11.37 15.52
CA ARG A 394 -11.59 12.76 15.81
C ARG A 394 -10.38 13.11 14.97
N LYS A 395 -10.44 14.26 14.29
CA LYS A 395 -9.26 14.89 13.70
C LYS A 395 -8.32 15.31 14.84
N PRO A 396 -7.03 14.93 14.81
CA PRO A 396 -6.04 15.44 15.75
C PRO A 396 -6.03 16.97 15.73
N LYS A 397 -5.97 17.62 16.91
CA LYS A 397 -5.92 19.10 17.04
C LYS A 397 -4.61 19.73 16.51
N SER A 398 -3.65 18.91 16.12
CA SER A 398 -2.34 19.32 15.59
C SER A 398 -2.02 18.45 14.40
N ALA A 399 -1.68 19.09 13.27
CA ALA A 399 -1.17 18.57 12.00
C ALA A 399 -2.15 18.73 10.84
N ALA A 400 -2.23 19.95 10.29
CA ALA A 400 -2.24 20.04 8.84
C ALA A 400 -0.86 19.49 8.41
N LEU A 401 -0.82 18.25 7.94
CA LEU A 401 0.38 17.71 7.30
C LEU A 401 0.70 18.64 6.12
N PRO A 402 1.97 19.05 5.93
CA PRO A 402 2.34 19.87 4.78
C PRO A 402 1.86 19.19 3.50
N ALA A 403 1.24 19.96 2.59
CA ALA A 403 1.04 19.48 1.24
C ALA A 403 2.42 19.10 0.68
N ALA A 404 2.51 17.92 0.05
CA ALA A 404 3.73 17.56 -0.66
C ALA A 404 3.95 18.58 -1.80
N PRO A 405 5.19 18.90 -2.19
CA PRO A 405 5.42 19.82 -3.28
C PRO A 405 4.79 19.24 -4.57
N VAL A 406 3.70 19.87 -5.01
CA VAL A 406 3.03 19.60 -6.29
C VAL A 406 3.98 20.07 -7.40
N GLN A 407 4.41 19.16 -8.28
CA GLN A 407 5.01 19.57 -9.54
C GLN A 407 3.89 20.10 -10.46
N PRO A 408 4.06 21.24 -11.14
CA PRO A 408 3.10 21.64 -12.16
C PRO A 408 3.12 20.62 -13.30
N ALA A 409 1.92 20.26 -13.76
CA ALA A 409 1.71 19.56 -15.01
C ALA A 409 2.50 20.24 -16.13
N ALA A 410 3.17 19.43 -16.96
CA ALA A 410 3.89 19.87 -18.14
C ALA A 410 2.96 20.76 -19.01
N ALA A 411 3.39 22.00 -19.21
CA ALA A 411 2.73 22.94 -20.09
C ALA A 411 2.80 22.46 -21.55
N GLU A 412 1.68 22.66 -22.23
CA GLU A 412 1.45 22.46 -23.67
C GLU A 412 2.58 23.05 -24.52
N ASN A 413 3.05 22.30 -25.52
CA ASN A 413 3.67 22.86 -26.71
C ASN A 413 3.04 22.22 -27.96
N THR A 414 2.28 23.05 -28.67
CA THR A 414 1.82 22.88 -30.05
C THR A 414 2.98 22.54 -31.01
N ALA A 415 2.68 21.69 -32.00
CA ALA A 415 3.52 21.25 -33.13
C ALA A 415 4.12 22.43 -33.94
N GLU A 416 5.24 22.33 -34.68
CA GLU A 416 5.71 21.33 -35.68
C GLU A 416 7.28 21.39 -35.84
N PRO A 417 7.93 20.77 -36.86
CA PRO A 417 8.19 19.33 -37.00
C PRO A 417 9.70 18.97 -37.17
N VAL A 418 10.02 17.68 -37.02
CA VAL A 418 11.22 16.94 -37.47
C VAL A 418 12.57 17.22 -36.78
N SER A 419 13.04 16.26 -35.96
CA SER A 419 14.25 15.44 -36.21
C SER A 419 14.63 14.60 -34.96
N ALA A 420 15.29 13.47 -35.22
CA ALA A 420 15.62 12.36 -34.31
C ALA A 420 16.14 12.78 -32.91
N PRO A 421 15.93 11.96 -31.87
CA PRO A 421 16.26 12.35 -30.50
C PRO A 421 17.77 12.45 -30.33
N VAL A 422 18.23 13.66 -29.99
CA VAL A 422 19.55 13.90 -29.41
C VAL A 422 19.46 13.50 -27.94
N VAL A 423 20.24 12.48 -27.58
CA VAL A 423 20.50 12.03 -26.21
C VAL A 423 21.06 13.22 -25.42
N LYS A 424 20.40 13.58 -24.30
CA LYS A 424 21.02 14.40 -23.26
C LYS A 424 21.94 13.49 -22.44
N GLU A 425 23.25 13.67 -22.62
CA GLU A 425 24.28 13.08 -21.77
C GLU A 425 24.19 13.64 -20.35
N ASP A 426 23.76 12.81 -19.41
CA ASP A 426 24.18 12.94 -18.02
C ASP A 426 25.63 12.44 -17.93
N ASN A 427 26.53 13.30 -17.48
CA ASN A 427 27.96 13.04 -17.27
C ASN A 427 28.20 12.08 -16.07
N ALA A 428 27.59 10.90 -16.10
CA ALA A 428 27.91 9.79 -15.20
C ALA A 428 28.91 8.87 -15.91
N MET A 429 30.11 8.72 -15.35
CA MET A 429 31.12 7.80 -15.89
C MET A 429 30.64 6.36 -15.68
N LYS A 430 30.09 5.76 -16.74
CA LYS A 430 29.69 4.35 -16.78
C LYS A 430 30.82 3.53 -17.38
N LYS A 431 31.13 2.38 -16.76
CA LYS A 431 32.01 1.36 -17.35
C LYS A 431 31.27 0.05 -17.48
N THR A 432 31.46 -0.64 -18.59
CA THR A 432 30.85 -1.94 -18.87
C THR A 432 31.92 -3.02 -18.83
N LEU A 433 31.78 -3.98 -17.92
CA LEU A 433 32.65 -5.15 -17.85
C LEU A 433 31.99 -6.33 -18.55
N HIS A 434 32.73 -7.05 -19.38
CA HIS A 434 32.31 -8.34 -19.92
C HIS A 434 32.80 -9.47 -19.00
N VAL A 435 31.88 -10.27 -18.47
CA VAL A 435 32.16 -11.25 -17.41
C VAL A 435 31.70 -12.65 -17.85
N GLU A 436 32.65 -13.58 -17.97
CA GLU A 436 32.40 -14.99 -18.27
C GLU A 436 32.25 -15.81 -16.97
N GLY A 437 31.34 -16.80 -16.99
CA GLY A 437 31.15 -17.76 -15.89
C GLY A 437 29.90 -17.54 -15.03
N MET A 438 29.11 -16.50 -15.30
CA MET A 438 27.81 -16.31 -14.64
C MET A 438 26.75 -17.20 -15.29
N MET A 439 26.22 -18.17 -14.55
CA MET A 439 25.30 -19.20 -15.06
C MET A 439 23.89 -19.11 -14.47
N CYS A 440 23.66 -18.23 -13.49
CA CYS A 440 22.36 -18.04 -12.82
C CYS A 440 22.31 -16.70 -12.09
N GLY A 441 21.12 -16.30 -11.62
CA GLY A 441 20.93 -15.07 -10.83
C GLY A 441 21.69 -15.01 -9.50
N HIS A 442 22.12 -16.16 -8.96
CA HIS A 442 22.99 -16.17 -7.77
C HIS A 442 24.43 -15.73 -8.12
N CYS A 443 24.91 -16.03 -9.34
CA CYS A 443 26.19 -15.54 -9.85
C CYS A 443 26.13 -14.02 -10.08
N GLU A 444 25.02 -13.50 -10.63
CA GLU A 444 24.81 -12.06 -10.80
C GLU A 444 24.87 -11.33 -9.48
N ALA A 445 24.12 -11.80 -8.48
CA ALA A 445 24.08 -11.18 -7.16
C ALA A 445 25.47 -11.13 -6.50
N ARG A 446 26.30 -12.17 -6.73
CA ARG A 446 27.66 -12.25 -6.19
C ARG A 446 28.61 -11.26 -6.86
N VAL A 447 28.57 -11.15 -8.20
CA VAL A 447 29.37 -10.18 -8.96
C VAL A 447 28.91 -8.75 -8.66
N LYS A 448 27.58 -8.52 -8.59
CA LYS A 448 26.99 -7.22 -8.22
C LYS A 448 27.48 -6.75 -6.86
N LYS A 449 27.40 -7.63 -5.85
CA LYS A 449 27.85 -7.33 -4.49
C LYS A 449 29.35 -7.04 -4.41
N ALA A 450 30.18 -7.69 -5.23
CA ALA A 450 31.61 -7.45 -5.26
C ALA A 450 31.96 -6.08 -5.89
N LEU A 451 31.23 -5.68 -6.94
CA LEU A 451 31.41 -4.38 -7.59
C LEU A 451 30.90 -3.22 -6.72
N GLU A 452 29.75 -3.36 -6.06
CA GLU A 452 29.19 -2.35 -5.15
C GLU A 452 29.96 -2.24 -3.81
N ALA A 453 30.82 -3.20 -3.49
CA ALA A 453 31.72 -3.11 -2.35
C ALA A 453 32.89 -2.12 -2.58
N LEU A 454 33.13 -1.71 -3.83
CA LEU A 454 34.14 -0.70 -4.14
C LEU A 454 33.58 0.70 -3.81
N PRO A 455 34.28 1.51 -3.01
CA PRO A 455 33.78 2.81 -2.56
C PRO A 455 33.59 3.84 -3.69
N ALA A 456 34.12 3.56 -4.88
CA ALA A 456 34.01 4.41 -6.07
C ALA A 456 32.84 4.01 -7.01
N VAL A 457 32.10 2.95 -6.68
CA VAL A 457 30.93 2.45 -7.44
C VAL A 457 29.66 2.88 -6.71
N ASP A 458 28.79 3.61 -7.40
CA ASP A 458 27.50 4.06 -6.89
C ASP A 458 26.42 2.99 -7.09
N GLU A 459 26.45 2.31 -8.24
CA GLU A 459 25.51 1.24 -8.59
C GLU A 459 26.15 0.24 -9.56
N ALA A 460 25.84 -1.06 -9.40
CA ALA A 460 26.20 -2.08 -10.38
C ALA A 460 24.95 -2.84 -10.89
N VAL A 461 24.79 -2.89 -12.22
CA VAL A 461 23.75 -3.68 -12.90
C VAL A 461 24.41 -4.85 -13.60
N VAL A 462 24.09 -6.09 -13.19
CA VAL A 462 24.77 -7.31 -13.67
C VAL A 462 23.79 -8.24 -14.37
N SER A 463 24.10 -8.51 -15.65
CA SER A 463 23.55 -9.44 -16.64
C SER A 463 24.20 -10.83 -16.74
N HIS A 464 23.67 -11.93 -16.20
CA HIS A 464 24.11 -13.29 -16.56
C HIS A 464 23.62 -13.72 -17.95
N GLU A 465 22.46 -13.24 -18.38
CA GLU A 465 21.95 -13.47 -19.74
C GLU A 465 22.77 -12.71 -20.78
N ALA A 466 23.19 -11.49 -20.45
CA ALA A 466 24.00 -10.63 -21.32
C ALA A 466 25.52 -10.81 -21.14
N GLY A 467 25.98 -11.52 -20.10
CA GLY A 467 27.40 -11.67 -19.75
C GLY A 467 28.10 -10.34 -19.44
N THR A 468 27.38 -9.36 -18.89
CA THR A 468 27.89 -7.99 -18.67
C THR A 468 27.59 -7.47 -17.27
N ALA A 469 28.46 -6.59 -16.77
CA ALA A 469 28.27 -5.84 -15.54
C ALA A 469 28.53 -4.35 -15.81
N ILE A 470 27.49 -3.53 -15.72
CA ILE A 470 27.56 -2.09 -15.93
C ILE A 470 27.69 -1.42 -14.57
N VAL A 471 28.77 -0.69 -14.36
CA VAL A 471 29.01 0.08 -13.12
C VAL A 471 28.86 1.57 -13.39
N THR A 472 28.12 2.24 -12.52
CA THR A 472 28.03 3.70 -12.46
C THR A 472 29.02 4.19 -11.41
N LEU A 473 30.01 4.98 -11.82
CA LEU A 473 31.08 5.44 -10.92
C LEU A 473 30.79 6.83 -10.36
N ASN A 474 31.06 7.03 -9.06
CA ASN A 474 31.02 8.33 -8.39
C ASN A 474 32.42 8.95 -8.19
N ALA A 475 33.49 8.18 -8.46
CA ALA A 475 34.89 8.60 -8.45
C ALA A 475 35.70 7.80 -9.49
N GLU A 476 36.87 8.31 -9.91
CA GLU A 476 37.76 7.55 -10.81
C GLU A 476 38.30 6.29 -10.10
N VAL A 477 38.09 5.13 -10.72
CA VAL A 477 38.67 3.84 -10.31
C VAL A 477 39.27 3.13 -11.51
N SER A 478 40.40 2.46 -11.29
CA SER A 478 41.17 1.82 -12.34
C SER A 478 40.47 0.55 -12.83
N ASP A 479 40.62 0.27 -14.13
CA ASP A 479 40.09 -0.95 -14.76
C ASP A 479 40.67 -2.22 -14.11
N ALA A 480 41.88 -2.12 -13.57
CA ALA A 480 42.53 -3.21 -12.83
C ALA A 480 41.80 -3.54 -11.52
N ASP A 481 41.29 -2.53 -10.80
CA ASP A 481 40.57 -2.73 -9.53
C ASP A 481 39.18 -3.32 -9.77
N LEU A 482 38.48 -2.83 -10.80
CA LEU A 482 37.20 -3.38 -11.24
C LEU A 482 37.33 -4.84 -11.69
N LYS A 483 38.37 -5.13 -12.49
CA LYS A 483 38.70 -6.49 -12.92
C LYS A 483 39.00 -7.41 -11.73
N LYS A 484 39.82 -6.94 -10.80
CA LYS A 484 40.22 -7.72 -9.61
C LYS A 484 39.02 -8.04 -8.71
N ALA A 485 38.10 -7.10 -8.51
CA ALA A 485 36.90 -7.34 -7.69
C ALA A 485 36.02 -8.48 -8.23
N VAL A 486 35.99 -8.66 -9.55
CA VAL A 486 35.25 -9.74 -10.21
C VAL A 486 36.05 -11.05 -10.23
N GLU A 487 37.35 -10.98 -10.50
CA GLU A 487 38.24 -12.16 -10.52
C GLU A 487 38.43 -12.78 -9.12
N ASP A 488 38.41 -11.98 -8.06
CA ASP A 488 38.44 -12.45 -6.66
C ASP A 488 37.16 -13.23 -6.27
N GLN A 489 36.12 -13.22 -7.12
CA GLN A 489 34.91 -14.04 -6.98
C GLN A 489 34.89 -15.26 -7.93
N ASP A 490 36.03 -15.61 -8.52
CA ASP A 490 36.20 -16.72 -9.47
C ASP A 490 35.50 -16.51 -10.83
N TYR A 491 35.24 -15.26 -11.24
CA TYR A 491 34.67 -14.91 -12.55
C TYR A 491 35.68 -14.18 -13.44
N LYS A 492 35.70 -14.48 -14.74
CA LYS A 492 36.73 -13.98 -15.66
C LYS A 492 36.25 -12.74 -16.40
N VAL A 493 37.00 -11.64 -16.35
CA VAL A 493 36.69 -10.41 -17.10
C VAL A 493 37.41 -10.39 -18.44
N THR A 494 36.66 -10.37 -19.54
CA THR A 494 37.17 -10.42 -20.92
C THR A 494 37.38 -9.05 -21.56
N GLY A 495 36.74 -8.00 -21.04
CA GLY A 495 36.90 -6.62 -21.51
C GLY A 495 36.25 -5.62 -20.54
N ILE A 496 36.74 -4.38 -20.56
CA ILE A 496 36.15 -3.24 -19.84
C ILE A 496 36.06 -2.08 -20.84
N GLU A 497 34.87 -1.55 -21.04
CA GLU A 497 34.55 -0.42 -21.94
C GLU A 497 34.06 0.80 -21.18
#